data_AF-A0A0D0DRW6-F1
#
_entry.id   AF-A0A0D0DRW6-F1
#
_cell.length_a   1.000
_cell.length_b   1.000
_cell.length_c   1.000
_cell.angle_alpha   90.00
_cell.angle_beta   90.00
_cell.angle_gamma   90.00
#
_symmetry.space_group_name_H-M   'P 1'
#
loop_
_entity.id
_entity.type
_entity.pdbx_description
1 polymer ?
#
loop_
_entity_poly.entity_id
_entity_poly.type
_entity_poly.pdbx_seq_one_letter_code
_entity_poly.pdbx_strand_id
1 'polypeptide(L)'
;MPIRWSLTYVMIDQAEKKKKHVDTFVYELGFQQPTSEKCDQMILMKLTANEWKHVGLFASLLAQNFSSDAGPTLHLALPALEALHKAWDSHAIQSK
;
A
#
# COMPACT_ATOMS: atom_id res chain seq x y z
N MET A 1 22.79 -2.74 6.36
CA MET A 1 22.30 -1.55 5.64
C MET A 1 21.02 -1.09 6.30
N PRO A 2 20.90 0.16 6.77
CA PRO A 2 19.65 0.63 7.35
C PRO A 2 18.58 0.70 6.27
N ILE A 3 17.48 -0.03 6.44
CA ILE A 3 16.31 0.01 5.56
C ILE A 3 15.70 1.41 5.72
N ARG A 4 15.86 2.25 4.71
CA ARG A 4 15.28 3.59 4.69
C ARG A 4 13.84 3.48 4.18
N TRP A 5 12.91 3.47 5.12
CA TRP A 5 11.46 3.48 4.85
C TRP A 5 11.00 4.68 4.01
N SER A 6 11.85 5.71 3.87
CA SER A 6 11.62 6.84 2.97
C SER A 6 11.51 6.44 1.50
N LEU A 7 12.23 5.40 1.03
CA LEU A 7 12.06 4.90 -0.33
C LEU A 7 10.70 4.25 -0.53
N THR A 8 10.29 3.41 0.43
CA THR A 8 8.98 2.74 0.43
C THR A 8 7.85 3.78 0.47
N TYR A 9 7.96 4.81 1.30
CA TYR A 9 7.02 5.93 1.32
C TYR A 9 6.92 6.62 -0.04
N VAL A 10 8.05 7.02 -0.64
CA VAL A 10 8.07 7.71 -1.93
C VAL A 10 7.44 6.85 -3.03
N MET A 11 7.72 5.55 -3.05
CA MET A 11 7.12 4.63 -4.01
C MET A 11 5.59 4.56 -3.86
N ILE A 12 5.10 4.45 -2.63
CA ILE A 12 3.67 4.30 -2.34
C ILE A 12 2.91 5.61 -2.59
N ASP A 13 3.45 6.75 -2.14
CA ASP A 13 2.87 8.08 -2.37
C ASP A 13 2.78 8.39 -3.87
N GLN A 14 3.81 8.02 -4.64
CA GLN A 14 3.76 8.17 -6.10
C GLN A 14 2.74 7.22 -6.75
N ALA A 15 2.64 5.98 -6.28
CA ALA A 15 1.66 5.02 -6.79
C ALA A 15 0.23 5.50 -6.55
N GLU A 16 -0.07 6.04 -5.35
CA GLU A 16 -1.39 6.60 -5.03
C GLU A 16 -1.73 7.81 -5.91
N LYS A 17 -0.80 8.76 -6.04
CA LYS A 17 -0.98 9.97 -6.89
C LYS A 17 -1.20 9.60 -8.36
N LYS A 18 -0.59 8.50 -8.82
CA LYS A 18 -0.69 8.01 -10.19
C LYS A 18 -1.61 6.78 -10.33
N LYS A 19 -2.53 6.55 -9.39
CA LYS A 19 -3.37 5.33 -9.36
C LYS A 19 -4.06 5.01 -10.68
N LYS A 20 -4.55 6.03 -11.40
CA LYS A 20 -5.17 5.86 -12.73
C LYS A 20 -4.20 5.20 -13.73
N HIS A 21 -2.94 5.62 -13.73
CA HIS A 21 -1.91 5.04 -14.59
C HIS A 21 -1.53 3.63 -14.17
N VAL A 22 -1.49 3.37 -12.85
CA VAL A 22 -1.26 2.01 -12.32
C VAL A 22 -2.39 1.07 -12.75
N ASP A 23 -3.64 1.51 -12.60
CA ASP A 23 -4.82 0.73 -13.01
C ASP A 23 -4.85 0.50 -14.53
N THR A 24 -4.52 1.52 -15.34
CA THR A 24 -4.39 1.35 -16.80
C THR A 24 -3.28 0.37 -17.15
N PHE A 25 -2.12 0.49 -16.50
CA PHE A 25 -0.99 -0.40 -16.74
C PHE A 25 -1.34 -1.86 -16.43
N VAL A 26 -1.95 -2.15 -15.28
CA VAL A 26 -2.37 -3.51 -14.91
C VAL A 26 -3.39 -4.08 -15.90
N TYR A 27 -4.30 -3.24 -16.41
CA TYR A 27 -5.26 -3.65 -17.43
C TYR A 27 -4.58 -4.02 -18.76
N GLU A 28 -3.69 -3.17 -19.26
CA GLU A 28 -2.94 -3.42 -20.49
C GLU A 28 -2.03 -4.64 -20.35
N LEU A 29 -1.41 -4.82 -19.19
CA LEU A 29 -0.61 -6.00 -18.86
C LEU A 29 -1.46 -7.28 -18.93
N GLY A 30 -2.68 -7.24 -18.36
CA GLY A 30 -3.66 -8.33 -18.44
C GLY A 30 -4.01 -8.67 -19.88
N PHE A 31 -4.30 -7.65 -20.69
CA PHE A 31 -4.67 -7.81 -22.10
C PHE A 31 -3.57 -8.44 -22.95
N GLN A 32 -2.30 -8.24 -22.59
CA GLN A 32 -1.16 -8.86 -23.27
C GLN A 32 -0.95 -10.34 -22.92
N GLN A 33 -1.72 -10.90 -21.99
CA GLN A 33 -1.59 -12.31 -21.62
C GLN A 33 -2.14 -13.24 -22.70
N PRO A 34 -1.48 -14.39 -22.95
CA PRO A 34 -1.87 -15.32 -24.00
C PRO A 34 -3.15 -16.12 -23.68
N THR A 35 -3.57 -16.18 -22.42
CA THR A 35 -4.71 -16.99 -21.98
C THR A 35 -5.71 -16.12 -21.23
N SER A 36 -7.01 -16.30 -21.50
CA SER A 36 -8.09 -15.56 -20.81
C SER A 36 -7.97 -15.67 -19.29
N GLU A 37 -7.71 -16.87 -18.76
CA GLU A 37 -7.55 -17.08 -17.31
C GLU A 37 -6.42 -16.24 -16.71
N LYS A 38 -5.30 -16.08 -17.41
CA LYS A 38 -4.18 -15.25 -16.95
C LYS A 38 -4.49 -13.76 -17.06
N CYS A 39 -5.23 -13.37 -18.10
CA CYS A 39 -5.75 -12.01 -18.26
C CYS A 39 -6.67 -11.65 -17.07
N ASP A 40 -7.62 -12.52 -16.76
CA ASP A 40 -8.58 -12.33 -15.67
C ASP A 40 -7.89 -12.27 -14.31
N GLN A 41 -6.92 -13.17 -14.06
CA GLN A 41 -6.09 -13.13 -12.86
C GLN A 41 -5.34 -11.81 -12.72
N MET A 42 -4.78 -11.27 -13.82
CA MET A 42 -4.06 -10.00 -13.77
C MET A 42 -4.98 -8.78 -13.63
N ILE A 43 -6.17 -8.81 -14.24
CA ILE A 43 -7.18 -7.77 -14.02
C ILE A 43 -7.65 -7.78 -12.56
N LEU A 44 -7.76 -8.96 -11.93
CA LEU A 44 -8.10 -9.10 -10.51
C LEU A 44 -7.02 -8.51 -9.58
N MET A 45 -5.77 -8.35 -10.05
CA MET A 45 -4.71 -7.69 -9.27
C MET A 45 -4.87 -6.16 -9.20
N LYS A 46 -5.86 -5.58 -9.87
CA LYS A 46 -6.21 -4.18 -9.70
C LYS A 46 -6.69 -3.93 -8.28
N LEU A 47 -6.09 -2.94 -7.65
CA LEU A 47 -6.54 -2.45 -6.35
C LEU A 47 -7.94 -1.87 -6.49
N THR A 48 -8.85 -2.32 -5.65
CA THR A 48 -10.18 -1.75 -5.49
C THR A 48 -10.10 -0.35 -4.88
N ALA A 49 -11.20 0.41 -4.98
CA ALA A 49 -11.27 1.74 -4.38
C ALA A 49 -11.02 1.73 -2.86
N ASN A 50 -11.40 0.66 -2.16
CA ASN A 50 -11.16 0.52 -0.73
C ASN A 50 -9.69 0.19 -0.43
N GLU A 51 -9.04 -0.67 -1.22
CA GLU A 51 -7.62 -0.94 -1.05
C GLU A 51 -6.77 0.29 -1.34
N TRP A 52 -7.12 1.09 -2.35
CA TRP A 52 -6.47 2.39 -2.58
C TRP A 52 -6.59 3.34 -1.39
N LYS A 53 -7.70 3.31 -0.63
CA LYS A 53 -7.80 4.07 0.63
C LYS A 53 -6.84 3.54 1.69
N HIS A 54 -6.68 2.23 1.80
CA HIS A 54 -5.69 1.63 2.70
C HIS A 54 -4.25 1.98 2.30
N VAL A 55 -3.95 2.05 1.00
CA VAL A 55 -2.66 2.50 0.47
C VAL A 55 -2.36 3.93 0.90
N GLY A 56 -3.31 4.86 0.78
CA GLY A 56 -3.15 6.23 1.25
C GLY A 56 -3.00 6.35 2.77
N LEU A 57 -3.76 5.56 3.53
CA LEU A 57 -3.58 5.48 4.99
C LEU A 57 -2.17 4.99 5.34
N PHE A 58 -1.68 3.96 4.65
CA PHE A 58 -0.34 3.43 4.85
C PHE A 58 0.75 4.45 4.47
N ALA A 59 0.58 5.20 3.38
CA ALA A 59 1.46 6.30 3.01
C ALA A 59 1.53 7.38 4.11
N SER A 60 0.38 7.74 4.69
CA SER A 60 0.30 8.75 5.75
C SER A 60 1.01 8.30 7.04
N LEU A 61 0.89 7.01 7.39
CA LEU A 61 1.61 6.40 8.52
C LEU A 61 3.13 6.40 8.29
N LEU A 62 3.57 6.06 7.08
CA LEU A 62 4.99 6.08 6.72
C LEU A 62 5.58 7.49 6.76
N ALA A 63 4.82 8.49 6.29
CA ALA A 63 5.22 9.90 6.32
C ALA A 63 5.44 10.43 7.74
N GLN A 64 4.54 10.10 8.67
CA GLN A 64 4.60 10.63 10.04
C GLN A 64 5.67 9.96 10.90
N ASN A 65 5.86 8.64 10.74
CA ASN A 65 6.55 7.86 11.77
C ASN A 65 7.91 7.32 11.37
N PHE A 66 8.22 7.28 10.07
CA PHE A 66 9.39 6.58 9.56
C PHE A 66 10.24 7.39 8.57
N SER A 67 9.85 8.62 8.23
CA SER A 67 10.52 9.46 7.23
C SER A 67 11.24 10.70 7.78
N SER A 68 11.40 10.83 9.11
CA SER A 68 12.17 11.94 9.69
C SER A 68 13.67 11.63 9.72
N ASP A 69 14.46 12.35 8.92
CA ASP A 69 15.92 12.39 9.05
C ASP A 69 16.37 13.26 10.27
N ALA A 70 15.43 13.92 10.96
CA ALA A 70 15.71 14.91 12.00
C ALA A 70 15.77 14.35 13.44
N GLY A 71 15.48 13.06 13.66
CA GLY A 71 15.60 12.43 14.97
C GLY A 71 14.77 11.15 15.13
N PRO A 72 14.98 10.38 16.22
CA PRO A 72 14.32 9.09 16.42
C PRO A 72 12.81 9.24 16.64
N THR A 73 12.03 8.90 15.61
CA THR A 73 10.56 8.87 15.62
C THR A 73 9.97 7.60 16.23
N LEU A 74 10.77 6.79 16.93
CA LEU A 74 10.36 5.51 17.53
C LEU A 74 9.16 5.65 18.47
N HIS A 75 9.09 6.76 19.21
CA HIS A 75 8.00 7.06 20.14
C HIS A 75 6.66 7.32 19.45
N LEU A 76 6.66 7.73 18.17
CA LEU A 76 5.46 7.89 17.34
C LEU A 76 5.16 6.61 16.56
N ALA A 77 6.21 5.91 16.13
CA ALA A 77 6.13 4.67 15.37
C ALA A 77 5.43 3.54 16.14
N LEU A 78 5.77 3.36 17.42
CA LEU A 78 5.23 2.26 18.24
C LEU A 78 3.70 2.34 18.42
N PRO A 79 3.11 3.46 18.87
CA PRO A 79 1.65 3.58 18.97
C PRO A 79 0.91 3.38 17.65
N ALA A 80 1.48 3.84 16.53
CA ALA A 80 0.85 3.68 15.23
C ALA A 80 0.93 2.24 14.70
N LEU A 81 2.04 1.54 14.97
CA LEU A 81 2.16 0.10 14.69
C LEU A 81 1.14 -0.69 15.51
N GLU A 82 0.94 -0.34 16.78
CA GLU A 82 -0.04 -0.98 17.64
C GLU A 82 -1.48 -0.70 17.19
N ALA A 83 -1.77 0.53 16.76
CA ALA A 83 -3.06 0.89 16.18
C ALA A 83 -3.34 0.15 14.86
N LEU A 84 -2.32 0.03 14.00
CA LEU A 84 -2.40 -0.73 12.76
C LEU A 84 -2.64 -2.23 13.04
N HIS A 85 -1.93 -2.80 13.99
CA HIS A 85 -2.11 -4.20 14.40
C HIS A 85 -3.52 -4.44 14.92
N LYS A 86 -4.05 -3.56 15.78
CA LYS A 86 -5.43 -3.65 16.29
C LYS A 86 -6.48 -3.54 15.19
N ALA A 87 -6.27 -2.65 14.22
CA ALA A 87 -7.15 -2.53 13.06
C ALA A 87 -7.13 -3.82 12.21
N TRP A 88 -5.96 -4.41 12.01
CA TRP A 88 -5.79 -5.67 11.28
C TRP A 88 -6.46 -6.84 11.98
N ASP A 89 -6.26 -7.01 13.29
CA ASP A 89 -6.91 -8.06 14.09
C ASP A 89 -8.43 -7.94 14.05
N SER A 90 -8.94 -6.71 14.12
CA SER A 90 -10.39 -6.45 14.06
C SER A 90 -10.98 -6.84 12.70
N HIS A 91 -10.25 -6.64 11.60
CA HIS A 91 -10.66 -7.07 10.27
C HIS A 91 -10.56 -8.60 10.09
N ALA A 92 -9.56 -9.25 10.68
CA ALA A 92 -9.43 -10.71 10.64
C ALA A 92 -10.58 -11.42 11.38
N ILE A 93 -11.15 -10.77 12.41
CA ILE A 93 -12.30 -11.29 13.16
C ILE A 93 -13.62 -11.10 12.40
N GLN A 94 -13.76 -10.06 11.57
CA GLN A 94 -14.96 -9.81 10.76
C GLN A 94 -15.06 -10.70 9.51
N SER A 95 -13.98 -11.38 9.11
CA SER A 95 -13.94 -12.29 7.95
C SER A 95 -14.34 -13.74 8.28
N LYS A 96 -14.91 -14.01 9.46
CA LYS A 96 -15.30 -15.34 9.92
C LYS A 96 -16.81 -15.53 9.96
#